data_AF-A0A9P1EJS2-F1
#
_entry.id   AF-A0A9P1EJS2-F1
#
_cell.length_a   1.000
_cell.length_b   1.000
_cell.length_c   1.000
_cell.angle_alpha   90.00
_cell.angle_beta   90.00
_cell.angle_gamma   90.00
#
_symmetry.space_group_name_H-M   'P 1'
#
loop_
_entity.id
_entity.type
_entity.pdbx_description
1 polymer ?
#
loop_
_entity_poly.entity_id
_entity_poly.type
_entity_poly.pdbx_seq_one_letter_code
_entity_poly.pdbx_strand_id
1 'polypeptide(L)'
;MQCQLVCNGCRTTLLYPRGASNVCCAVCNALTPVPPPAMEMAQLICGGCRTLLMHPRGATSVRCSCCHTVNLVPVPNQFAHINCGSCRTMLMYPSGAPSVKCALCHFITNANG
;
A
#
# COMPACT_ATOMS: atom_id res chain seq x y z
N MET A 1 -3.39 -10.98 17.14
CA MET A 1 -2.16 -10.24 17.50
C MET A 1 -2.55 -9.13 18.47
N GLN A 2 -2.01 -9.11 19.69
CA GLN A 2 -2.31 -8.09 20.70
C GLN A 2 -1.27 -6.97 20.63
N CYS A 3 -1.72 -5.73 20.84
CA CYS A 3 -0.87 -4.55 20.91
C CYS A 3 -0.84 -4.02 22.36
N GLN A 4 0.18 -3.24 22.70
CA GLN A 4 0.35 -2.63 24.01
C GLN A 4 0.50 -1.11 23.90
N LEU A 5 0.01 -0.39 24.90
CA LEU A 5 0.24 1.04 25.06
C LEU A 5 0.28 1.41 26.55
N VAL A 6 0.81 2.58 26.88
CA VAL A 6 0.88 3.08 28.25
C VAL A 6 -0.26 4.07 28.49
N CYS A 7 -1.04 3.89 29.55
CA CYS A 7 -2.12 4.79 29.91
C CYS A 7 -1.61 6.18 30.28
N ASN A 8 -2.22 7.25 29.74
CA ASN A 8 -1.84 8.62 30.07
C ASN A 8 -2.14 9.03 31.52
N GLY A 9 -3.16 8.41 32.15
CA GLY A 9 -3.57 8.76 33.51
C GLY A 9 -2.73 8.09 34.61
N CYS A 10 -2.67 6.76 34.60
CA CYS A 10 -2.03 5.97 35.65
C CYS A 10 -0.74 5.26 35.22
N ARG A 11 -0.28 5.47 33.98
CA ARG A 11 0.91 4.82 33.39
C ARG A 11 0.89 3.29 33.37
N THR A 12 -0.26 2.67 33.60
CA THR A 12 -0.43 1.22 33.45
C THR A 12 -0.32 0.82 31.98
N THR A 13 0.40 -0.26 31.69
CA THR A 13 0.44 -0.87 30.36
C THR A 13 -0.87 -1.59 30.07
N LEU A 14 -1.54 -1.21 28.98
CA LEU A 14 -2.81 -1.75 28.54
C LEU A 14 -2.59 -2.65 27.32
N LEU A 15 -3.09 -3.88 27.41
CA LEU A 15 -3.18 -4.80 26.28
C LEU A 15 -4.50 -4.58 25.56
N TYR A 16 -4.45 -4.49 24.23
CA TYR A 16 -5.64 -4.24 23.41
C TYR A 16 -5.55 -4.97 22.07
N PRO A 17 -6.71 -5.31 21.44
CA PRO A 17 -6.73 -5.90 20.12
C PRO A 17 -6.31 -4.89 19.04
N ARG A 18 -5.58 -5.36 18.03
CA ARG A 18 -5.16 -4.52 16.90
C ARG A 18 -6.39 -3.93 16.19
N GLY A 19 -6.37 -2.62 15.94
CA GLY A 19 -7.46 -1.89 15.26
C GLY A 19 -8.32 -1.00 16.17
N ALA A 20 -8.13 -1.01 17.49
CA ALA A 20 -8.76 -0.03 18.36
C ALA A 20 -8.19 1.38 18.12
N SER A 21 -9.05 2.40 18.05
CA SER A 21 -8.62 3.82 17.97
C SER A 21 -8.37 4.43 19.35
N ASN A 22 -9.03 3.89 20.39
CA ASN A 22 -8.93 4.33 21.77
C ASN A 22 -8.99 3.11 22.69
N VAL A 23 -8.29 3.17 23.82
CA VAL A 23 -8.32 2.13 24.86
C VAL A 23 -8.71 2.76 26.18
N CYS A 24 -9.76 2.24 26.82
CA CYS A 24 -10.12 2.64 28.17
C CYS A 24 -9.25 1.90 29.18
N CYS A 25 -8.65 2.64 30.11
CA CYS A 25 -7.87 2.05 31.20
C CYS A 25 -8.80 1.42 32.23
N ALA A 26 -8.67 0.11 32.47
CA ALA A 26 -9.46 -0.58 33.50
C ALA A 26 -9.14 -0.13 34.95
N VAL A 27 -8.03 0.59 35.16
CA VAL A 27 -7.58 1.03 36.49
C VAL A 27 -8.10 2.42 36.85
N CYS A 28 -7.96 3.40 35.95
CA CYS A 28 -8.32 4.79 36.23
C CYS A 28 -9.43 5.34 35.31
N ASN A 29 -10.02 4.49 34.47
CA ASN A 29 -11.07 4.83 33.52
C ASN A 29 -10.70 5.91 32.49
N ALA A 30 -9.40 6.23 32.38
CA ALA A 30 -8.90 7.20 31.43
C ALA A 30 -8.91 6.62 30.01
N LEU A 31 -9.47 7.38 29.06
CA LEU A 31 -9.37 7.07 27.63
C LEU A 31 -7.97 7.43 27.14
N THR A 32 -7.25 6.43 26.64
CA THR A 32 -5.93 6.62 26.02
C THR A 32 -6.07 6.42 24.52
N PRO A 33 -5.85 7.46 23.70
CA PRO A 33 -5.88 7.31 22.25
C PRO A 33 -4.74 6.40 21.80
N VAL A 34 -5.05 5.47 20.91
CA VAL A 34 -4.04 4.62 20.29
C VAL A 34 -3.26 5.48 19.30
N PRO A 35 -1.92 5.54 19.38
CA PRO A 35 -1.14 6.23 18.35
C PRO A 35 -1.51 5.63 16.99
N PRO A 36 -1.81 6.44 15.96
CA PRO A 36 -2.00 5.89 14.63
C PRO A 36 -0.79 4.99 14.32
N PRO A 37 -1.01 3.80 13.74
CA PRO A 37 0.11 2.95 13.36
C PRO A 37 1.10 3.82 12.60
N ALA A 38 2.37 3.82 13.03
CA ALA A 38 3.40 4.66 12.42
C ALA A 38 3.23 4.54 10.90
N MET A 39 2.80 5.64 10.28
CA MET A 39 2.33 5.59 8.91
C MET A 39 3.56 5.24 8.09
N GLU A 40 3.65 4.00 7.62
CA GLU A 40 4.80 3.59 6.82
C GLU A 40 4.82 4.50 5.61
N MET A 41 5.89 5.27 5.50
CA MET A 41 6.11 6.13 4.36
C MET A 41 6.73 5.31 3.23
N ALA A 42 6.38 5.65 2.01
CA ALA A 42 6.98 5.14 0.78
C ALA A 42 7.53 6.32 -0.03
N GLN A 43 8.38 5.98 -1.00
CA GLN A 43 9.08 6.92 -1.87
C GLN A 43 8.52 6.83 -3.28
N LEU A 44 8.38 7.99 -3.92
CA LEU A 44 7.99 8.12 -5.33
C LEU A 44 8.79 9.25 -5.97
N ILE A 45 9.26 9.07 -7.20
CA ILE A 45 9.89 10.15 -7.97
C ILE A 45 8.80 10.85 -8.78
N CYS A 46 8.72 12.18 -8.69
CA CYS A 46 7.79 12.98 -9.47
C CYS A 46 8.09 12.88 -10.97
N GLY A 47 7.11 12.52 -11.79
CA GLY A 47 7.22 12.46 -13.26
C GLY A 47 7.40 13.82 -13.94
N GLY A 48 7.04 14.92 -13.26
CA GLY A 48 7.19 16.29 -13.78
C GLY A 48 8.57 16.89 -13.51
N CYS A 49 8.95 16.99 -12.23
CA CYS A 49 10.18 17.68 -11.80
C CYS A 49 11.26 16.76 -11.21
N ARG A 50 11.04 15.43 -11.20
CA ARG A 50 11.96 14.41 -10.65
C ARG A 50 12.29 14.55 -9.15
N THR A 51 11.57 15.39 -8.41
CA THR A 51 11.69 15.47 -6.95
C THR A 51 11.28 14.15 -6.30
N LEU A 52 12.04 13.69 -5.30
CA LEU A 52 11.67 12.58 -4.44
C LEU A 52 10.54 13.01 -3.49
N LEU A 53 9.40 12.33 -3.56
CA LEU A 53 8.22 12.56 -2.75
C LEU A 53 8.11 11.46 -1.70
N MET A 54 7.83 11.86 -0.46
CA MET A 54 7.44 10.94 0.62
C MET A 54 5.92 10.93 0.70
N HIS A 55 5.33 9.74 0.72
CA HIS A 55 3.88 9.60 0.85
C HIS A 55 3.53 8.43 1.76
N PRO A 56 2.35 8.43 2.38
CA PRO A 56 1.89 7.28 3.14
C PRO A 56 1.61 6.07 2.25
N ARG A 57 2.01 4.87 2.69
CA ARG A 57 1.64 3.62 2.02
C ARG A 57 0.10 3.52 1.94
N GLY A 58 -0.39 3.16 0.76
CA GLY A 58 -1.83 3.09 0.46
C GLY A 58 -2.39 4.33 -0.25
N ALA A 59 -1.62 5.42 -0.41
CA ALA A 59 -2.00 6.49 -1.32
C ALA A 59 -2.09 5.97 -2.76
N THR A 60 -3.15 6.31 -3.48
CA THR A 60 -3.31 6.00 -4.92
C THR A 60 -2.67 7.06 -5.81
N SER A 61 -2.56 8.30 -5.31
CA SER A 61 -1.91 9.41 -6.00
C SER A 61 -1.28 10.39 -5.02
N VAL A 62 -0.26 11.10 -5.48
CA VAL A 62 0.49 12.09 -4.71
C VAL A 62 0.69 13.35 -5.56
N ARG A 63 0.24 14.50 -5.04
CA ARG A 63 0.50 15.79 -5.68
C ARG A 63 1.87 16.31 -5.26
N CYS A 64 2.74 16.59 -6.23
CA CYS A 64 4.05 17.15 -5.99
C CYS A 64 3.91 18.60 -5.46
N SER A 65 4.53 18.91 -4.33
CA SER A 65 4.55 20.29 -3.79
C SER A 65 5.39 21.25 -4.64
N CYS A 66 6.42 20.74 -5.34
CA CYS A 66 7.30 21.57 -6.16
C CYS A 66 6.65 22.05 -7.47
N CYS A 67 5.97 21.16 -8.21
CA CYS A 67 5.46 21.45 -9.56
C CYS A 67 3.96 21.18 -9.73
N HIS A 68 3.25 20.83 -8.66
CA HIS A 68 1.80 20.55 -8.63
C HIS A 68 1.32 19.36 -9.49
N THR A 69 2.23 18.64 -10.17
CA THR A 69 1.94 17.42 -10.91
C THR A 69 1.37 16.35 -9.98
N VAL A 70 0.25 15.75 -10.37
CA VAL A 70 -0.33 14.58 -9.69
C VAL A 70 0.35 13.34 -10.24
N ASN A 71 1.01 12.59 -9.36
CA ASN A 71 1.68 11.35 -9.68
C ASN A 71 0.83 10.18 -9.19
N LEU A 72 0.58 9.20 -10.05
CA LEU A 72 -0.05 7.95 -9.63
C LEU A 72 0.98 7.09 -8.89
N VAL A 73 0.60 6.57 -7.72
CA VAL A 73 1.45 5.64 -6.98
C VAL A 73 1.31 4.27 -7.63
N PRO A 74 2.39 3.67 -8.15
CA PRO A 74 2.33 2.29 -8.63
C PRO A 74 1.93 1.40 -7.46
N VAL A 75 0.86 0.61 -7.63
CA VAL A 75 0.51 -0.35 -6.58
C VAL A 75 1.55 -1.47 -6.65
N PRO A 76 2.35 -1.68 -5.59
CA PRO A 76 3.36 -2.73 -5.60
C PRO A 76 2.67 -4.10 -5.73
N ASN A 77 3.24 -4.97 -6.56
CA ASN A 77 2.84 -6.37 -6.72
C ASN A 77 1.43 -6.63 -7.28
N GLN A 78 0.83 -5.71 -8.03
CA GLN A 78 -0.33 -6.11 -8.84
C GLN A 78 0.17 -6.93 -10.04
N PHE A 79 -0.02 -8.23 -9.95
CA PHE A 79 0.13 -9.13 -11.08
C PHE A 79 -1.25 -9.43 -11.64
N ALA A 80 -1.36 -9.34 -12.96
CA ALA A 80 -2.54 -9.76 -13.68
C ALA A 80 -2.30 -11.14 -14.31
N HIS A 81 -3.40 -11.80 -14.67
CA HIS A 81 -3.38 -13.09 -15.33
C HIS A 81 -4.01 -12.95 -16.70
N ILE A 82 -3.39 -13.55 -17.72
CA ILE A 82 -3.95 -13.62 -19.07
C ILE A 82 -3.69 -15.01 -19.65
N ASN A 83 -4.64 -15.54 -20.41
CA ASN A 83 -4.43 -16.78 -21.16
C ASN A 83 -3.71 -16.47 -22.47
N CYS A 84 -2.65 -17.21 -22.78
CA CYS A 84 -1.97 -17.09 -24.06
C CYS A 84 -2.94 -17.36 -25.22
N GLY A 85 -2.98 -16.46 -26.21
CA GLY A 85 -3.87 -16.59 -27.37
C GLY A 85 -3.61 -17.82 -28.27
N SER A 86 -2.44 -18.45 -28.15
CA SER A 86 -2.05 -19.63 -28.95
C SER A 86 -2.14 -20.94 -28.14
N CYS A 87 -1.39 -21.07 -27.05
CA CYS A 87 -1.33 -22.33 -26.28
C CYS A 87 -2.27 -22.37 -25.06
N ARG A 88 -3.07 -21.31 -24.83
CA ARG A 88 -4.03 -21.17 -23.72
C ARG A 88 -3.45 -21.26 -22.29
N THR A 89 -2.12 -21.35 -22.16
CA THR A 89 -1.46 -21.32 -20.85
C THR A 89 -1.71 -19.99 -20.15
N MET A 90 -2.05 -20.04 -18.86
CA MET A 90 -2.19 -18.84 -18.03
C MET A 90 -0.80 -18.23 -17.73
N LEU A 91 -0.66 -16.94 -18.02
CA LEU A 91 0.56 -16.17 -17.82
C LEU A 91 0.32 -15.15 -16.72
N MET A 92 1.28 -15.04 -15.79
CA MET A 92 1.33 -13.99 -14.78
C MET A 92 2.22 -12.86 -15.29
N TYR A 93 1.75 -11.62 -15.22
CA TYR A 93 2.49 -10.46 -15.71
C TYR A 93 2.26 -9.22 -14.85
N PRO A 94 3.18 -8.24 -14.84
CA PRO A 94 2.97 -6.99 -14.12
C PRO A 94 1.75 -6.23 -14.66
N SER A 95 0.83 -5.84 -13.78
CA SER A 95 -0.37 -5.08 -14.16
C SER A 95 0.02 -3.81 -14.93
N GLY A 96 -0.65 -3.56 -16.05
CA GLY A 96 -0.38 -2.40 -16.91
C GLY A 96 0.58 -2.66 -18.07
N ALA A 97 1.13 -3.88 -18.23
CA ALA A 97 1.84 -4.23 -19.45
C ALA A 97 0.84 -4.27 -20.64
N PRO A 98 1.14 -3.62 -21.79
CA PRO A 98 0.23 -3.60 -22.93
C PRO A 98 0.16 -4.95 -23.66
N SER A 99 1.20 -5.76 -23.54
CA SER A 99 1.28 -7.10 -24.13
C SER A 99 2.17 -8.02 -23.30
N VAL A 100 1.96 -9.33 -23.43
CA VAL A 100 2.64 -10.37 -22.67
C VAL A 100 3.13 -11.45 -23.63
N LYS A 101 4.43 -11.76 -23.60
CA LYS A 101 5.02 -12.84 -24.40
C LYS A 101 4.95 -14.16 -23.63
N CYS A 102 4.39 -15.19 -24.25
CA CYS A 102 4.35 -16.53 -23.68
C CYS A 102 5.76 -17.14 -23.61
N ALA A 103 6.16 -17.66 -22.45
CA ALA A 103 7.44 -18.35 -22.29
C ALA A 103 7.47 -19.72 -23.00
N LEU A 104 6.31 -20.35 -23.23
CA LEU A 104 6.21 -21.70 -23.81
C LEU A 104 6.17 -21.70 -25.33
N CYS A 105 5.30 -20.88 -25.95
CA CYS A 105 5.13 -20.85 -27.40
C CYS A 105 5.58 -19.54 -28.06
N HIS A 106 6.15 -18.61 -27.28
CA HIS A 106 6.64 -17.30 -27.74
C HIS A 106 5.60 -16.37 -28.37
N PHE A 107 4.32 -16.75 -28.38
CA PHE A 107 3.21 -15.93 -28.86
C PHE A 107 3.00 -14.70 -27.96
N ILE A 108 2.78 -13.53 -28.56
CA ILE A 108 2.52 -12.28 -27.87
C ILE A 108 1.00 -12.08 -27.78
N THR A 109 0.48 -11.95 -26.56
CA THR A 109 -0.95 -11.70 -26.29
C THR A 109 -1.11 -10.26 -25.83
N ASN A 110 -2.03 -9.51 -26.43
CA ASN A 110 -2.35 -8.15 -26.00
C ASN A 110 -3.20 -8.19 -24.73
N ALA A 111 -2.87 -7.34 -23.76
CA ALA A 111 -3.57 -7.31 -22.47
C ALA A 111 -4.91 -6.54 -22.50
N ASN A 112 -5.19 -5.79 -23.57
CA ASN A 112 -6.39 -4.96 -23.74
C ASN A 112 -7.52 -5.70 -24.47
N GLY A 113 -7.83 -6.94 -24.06
CA GLY A 113 -8.91 -7.76 -24.62
C GLY A 113 -10.22 -7.63 -23.85
#